data_AF-A0A836P6G8-F1
#
_entry.id   AF-A0A836P6G8-F1
#
_cell.length_a   1.000
_cell.length_b   1.000
_cell.length_c   1.000
_cell.angle_alpha   90.00
_cell.angle_beta   90.00
_cell.angle_gamma   90.00
#
_symmetry.space_group_name_H-M   'P 1'
#
loop_
_entity.id
_entity.type
_entity.pdbx_description
1 polymer ?
#
loop_
_entity_poly.entity_id
_entity_poly.type
_entity_poly.pdbx_seq_one_letter_code
_entity_poly.pdbx_strand_id
1 'polypeptide(L)'
;AMPQTGAFHVYAARYLGPATGYVVAWLYWLTWTVALGSSLTAAAFCMQYWFPHSPAWPWCLLFCALIFGLNTVSARWFAEGEFWFSLIKVVTILVFIVLGGAAVIGVLPLADGSPAPGMRHLRAEGWFAHGTLPILMTMVAVNFAFSGTELIGVAAGETAQPARAIPLAIRTTLVRLVVLFVGTVLVLAALLPAQQAAVETSPFVRAFELLGIPYAADILNAVILTAILSAANSGLYAAARMLWSLANEGTLPSGLARLTGRGIPLRAVSLSMLGGLLALLTGVYAADTVFVAISAVSGFAVVVVWLSICAAHYRFRRQLLRDGVAPETLAYRAPLYPWTPILGFSLCLLACIGLAFDPQQRIALWCGIPFVALCYGAYALTQWLATRRLHA
;
A
#
# COMPACT_ATOMS: atom_id res chain seq x y z
N ALA A 1 -23.31 4.60 -3.30
CA ALA A 1 -22.08 3.77 -3.43
C ALA A 1 -22.50 2.34 -3.71
N MET A 2 -21.70 1.54 -4.40
CA MET A 2 -21.92 0.10 -4.59
C MET A 2 -20.94 -0.67 -3.70
N PRO A 3 -21.17 -0.77 -2.38
CA PRO A 3 -20.25 -1.46 -1.49
C PRO A 3 -20.26 -2.96 -1.82
N GLN A 4 -19.22 -3.44 -2.50
CA GLN A 4 -19.06 -4.84 -2.85
C GLN A 4 -17.68 -5.32 -2.42
N THR A 5 -17.62 -6.49 -1.79
CA THR A 5 -16.38 -7.18 -1.45
C THR A 5 -15.63 -7.46 -2.76
N GLY A 6 -14.40 -6.95 -2.88
CA GLY A 6 -13.64 -6.93 -4.14
C GLY A 6 -13.40 -5.54 -4.72
N ALA A 7 -14.29 -4.59 -4.42
CA ALA A 7 -14.07 -3.16 -4.64
C ALA A 7 -13.71 -2.80 -6.09
N PHE A 8 -12.49 -2.31 -6.30
CA PHE A 8 -12.07 -1.68 -7.53
C PHE A 8 -11.90 -2.63 -8.72
N HIS A 9 -11.60 -3.92 -8.51
CA HIS A 9 -11.57 -4.86 -9.63
C HIS A 9 -12.98 -5.16 -10.15
N VAL A 10 -13.99 -5.21 -9.27
CA VAL A 10 -15.39 -5.36 -9.65
C VAL A 10 -15.88 -4.10 -10.39
N TYR A 11 -15.46 -2.92 -9.95
CA TYR A 11 -15.73 -1.68 -10.67
C TYR A 11 -15.03 -1.66 -12.04
N ALA A 12 -13.78 -2.14 -12.13
CA ALA A 12 -13.07 -2.27 -13.40
C ALA A 12 -13.77 -3.29 -14.32
N ALA A 13 -14.23 -4.43 -13.80
CA ALA A 13 -15.01 -5.42 -14.53
C ALA A 13 -16.27 -4.80 -15.14
N ARG A 14 -17.01 -4.04 -14.33
CA ARG A 14 -18.28 -3.42 -14.72
C ARG A 14 -18.11 -2.26 -15.71
N TYR A 15 -17.11 -1.40 -15.51
CA TYR A 15 -17.00 -0.14 -16.27
C TYR A 15 -15.95 -0.16 -17.38
N LEU A 16 -14.94 -1.02 -17.29
CA LEU A 16 -13.85 -1.13 -18.27
C LEU A 16 -13.94 -2.44 -19.06
N GLY A 17 -14.36 -3.52 -18.41
CA GLY A 17 -14.64 -4.81 -19.01
C GLY A 17 -14.19 -5.97 -18.11
N PRO A 18 -14.85 -7.15 -18.19
CA PRO A 18 -14.56 -8.28 -17.30
C PRO A 18 -13.09 -8.71 -17.27
N ALA A 19 -12.42 -8.71 -18.42
CA ALA A 19 -11.00 -9.04 -18.53
C ALA A 19 -10.11 -8.06 -17.75
N THR A 20 -10.42 -6.76 -17.79
CA THR A 20 -9.67 -5.74 -17.03
C THR A 20 -9.90 -5.92 -15.53
N GLY A 21 -11.11 -6.26 -15.10
CA GLY A 21 -11.38 -6.63 -13.70
C GLY A 21 -10.52 -7.80 -13.23
N TYR A 22 -10.46 -8.87 -14.02
CA TYR A 22 -9.61 -10.03 -13.73
C TYR A 22 -8.13 -9.65 -13.57
N VAL A 23 -7.60 -8.86 -14.50
CA VAL A 23 -6.21 -8.38 -14.47
C VAL A 23 -5.93 -7.55 -13.22
N VAL A 24 -6.81 -6.60 -12.90
CA VAL A 24 -6.67 -5.72 -11.73
C VAL A 24 -6.63 -6.52 -10.43
N ALA A 25 -7.45 -7.57 -10.29
CA ALA A 25 -7.45 -8.42 -9.11
C ALA A 25 -6.13 -9.21 -8.97
N TRP A 26 -5.59 -9.76 -10.07
CA TRP A 26 -4.32 -10.49 -10.06
C TRP A 26 -3.11 -9.60 -9.78
N LEU A 27 -3.08 -8.42 -10.40
CA LEU A 27 -2.06 -7.41 -10.13
C LEU A 27 -2.06 -7.05 -8.64
N TYR A 28 -3.22 -6.77 -8.07
CA TYR A 28 -3.34 -6.40 -6.67
C TYR A 28 -2.97 -7.55 -5.72
N TRP A 29 -3.39 -8.77 -6.05
CA TRP A 29 -3.01 -9.96 -5.30
C TRP A 29 -1.49 -10.19 -5.30
N LEU A 30 -0.86 -10.07 -6.46
CA LEU A 30 0.59 -10.20 -6.58
C LEU A 30 1.30 -9.13 -5.76
N THR A 31 0.86 -7.87 -5.84
CA THR A 31 1.44 -6.78 -5.06
C THR A 31 1.48 -7.10 -3.58
N TRP A 32 0.34 -7.53 -3.02
CA TRP A 32 0.25 -7.80 -1.59
C TRP A 32 0.94 -9.08 -1.15
N THR A 33 1.04 -10.10 -2.00
CA THR A 33 1.82 -11.29 -1.68
C THR A 33 3.32 -11.00 -1.69
N VAL A 34 3.82 -10.23 -2.66
CA VAL A 34 5.22 -9.76 -2.66
C VAL A 34 5.48 -8.88 -1.44
N ALA A 35 4.62 -7.90 -1.17
CA ALA A 35 4.75 -7.03 0.00
C ALA A 35 4.73 -7.81 1.33
N LEU A 36 3.89 -8.85 1.45
CA LEU A 36 3.87 -9.75 2.60
C LEU A 36 5.21 -10.46 2.79
N GLY A 37 5.76 -11.04 1.72
CA GLY A 37 7.07 -11.70 1.76
C GLY A 37 8.19 -10.74 2.19
N SER A 38 8.25 -9.55 1.58
CA SER A 38 9.22 -8.51 1.94
C SER A 38 9.05 -8.02 3.38
N SER A 39 7.80 -7.89 3.85
CA SER A 39 7.49 -7.45 5.22
C SER A 39 7.97 -8.46 6.26
N LEU A 40 7.80 -9.76 6.02
CA LEU A 40 8.29 -10.79 6.93
C LEU A 40 9.82 -10.76 7.08
N THR A 41 10.54 -10.56 5.97
CA THR A 41 12.01 -10.38 5.98
C THR A 41 12.41 -9.10 6.72
N ALA A 42 11.74 -7.98 6.44
CA ALA A 42 12.03 -6.71 7.11
C ALA A 42 11.76 -6.80 8.63
N ALA A 43 10.69 -7.49 9.04
CA ALA A 43 10.40 -7.74 10.45
C ALA A 43 11.51 -8.59 11.12
N ALA A 44 12.07 -9.57 10.40
CA ALA A 44 13.21 -10.33 10.90
C ALA A 44 14.47 -9.47 11.07
N PHE A 45 14.74 -8.54 10.15
CA PHE A 45 15.84 -7.58 10.30
C PHE A 45 15.67 -6.64 11.49
N CYS A 46 14.44 -6.18 11.74
CA CYS A 46 14.14 -5.45 12.98
C CYS A 46 14.46 -6.29 14.23
N MET A 47 14.20 -7.60 14.21
CA MET A 47 14.57 -8.46 15.34
C MET A 47 16.08 -8.67 15.45
N GLN A 48 16.79 -8.77 14.33
CA GLN A 48 18.26 -8.88 14.32
C GLN A 48 18.96 -7.63 14.83
N TYR A 49 18.32 -6.46 14.80
CA TYR A 49 18.85 -5.28 15.49
C TYR A 49 19.03 -5.53 17.00
N TRP A 50 18.05 -6.16 17.68
CA TRP A 50 18.17 -6.52 19.11
C TRP A 50 18.87 -7.86 19.34
N PHE A 51 18.79 -8.78 18.39
CA PHE A 51 19.37 -10.12 18.45
C PHE A 51 20.30 -10.39 17.25
N PRO A 52 21.48 -9.74 17.16
CA PRO A 52 22.32 -9.75 15.96
C PRO A 52 22.83 -11.14 15.55
N HIS A 53 23.00 -12.03 16.53
CA HIS A 53 23.47 -13.39 16.31
C HIS A 53 22.35 -14.38 15.97
N SER A 54 21.09 -13.93 15.98
CA SER A 54 19.96 -14.80 15.64
C SER A 54 19.80 -14.92 14.12
N PRO A 55 19.54 -16.14 13.59
CA PRO A 55 19.18 -16.28 12.19
C PRO A 55 17.83 -15.60 11.91
N ALA A 56 17.61 -15.14 10.68
CA ALA A 56 16.37 -14.43 10.31
C ALA A 56 15.14 -15.35 10.23
N TRP A 57 15.32 -16.61 9.82
CA TRP A 57 14.20 -17.51 9.51
C TRP A 57 13.22 -17.80 10.67
N PRO A 58 13.63 -17.94 11.96
CA PRO A 58 12.69 -18.16 13.05
C PRO A 58 11.77 -16.96 13.25
N TRP A 59 12.29 -15.73 13.07
CA TRP A 59 11.48 -14.51 13.13
C TRP A 59 10.49 -14.44 11.98
N CYS A 60 10.91 -14.79 10.76
CA CYS A 60 10.00 -14.89 9.62
C CYS A 60 8.86 -15.89 9.89
N LEU A 61 9.15 -17.07 10.45
CA LEU A 61 8.14 -18.06 10.80
C LEU A 61 7.21 -17.59 11.92
N LEU A 62 7.77 -16.95 12.96
CA LEU A 62 6.99 -16.40 14.07
C LEU A 62 5.97 -15.38 13.56
N PHE A 63 6.42 -14.40 12.78
CA PHE A 63 5.55 -13.36 12.25
C PHE A 63 4.60 -13.90 11.18
N CYS A 64 5.01 -14.87 10.37
CA CYS A 64 4.11 -15.58 9.47
C CYS A 64 2.96 -16.24 10.24
N ALA A 65 3.27 -17.00 11.29
CA ALA A 65 2.26 -17.65 12.13
C ALA A 65 1.34 -16.63 12.81
N LEU A 66 1.89 -15.53 13.32
CA LEU A 66 1.13 -14.43 13.92
C LEU A 66 0.13 -13.82 12.91
N ILE A 67 0.63 -13.40 11.75
CA ILE A 67 -0.18 -12.74 10.71
C ILE A 67 -1.23 -13.70 10.14
N PHE A 68 -0.88 -14.96 9.94
CA PHE A 68 -1.82 -15.99 9.52
C PHE A 68 -2.90 -16.21 10.59
N GLY A 69 -2.52 -16.30 11.86
CA GLY A 69 -3.46 -16.43 12.99
C GLY A 69 -4.46 -15.28 13.05
N LEU A 70 -3.98 -14.03 12.98
CA LEU A 70 -4.82 -12.82 12.96
C LEU A 70 -5.85 -12.85 11.82
N ASN A 71 -5.50 -13.41 10.66
CA ASN A 71 -6.35 -13.47 9.48
C ASN A 71 -7.27 -14.70 9.41
N THR A 72 -7.06 -15.73 10.24
CA THR A 72 -7.80 -17.01 10.16
C THR A 72 -8.74 -17.26 11.33
N VAL A 73 -8.61 -16.53 12.44
CA VAL A 73 -9.45 -16.75 13.64
C VAL A 73 -10.81 -16.05 13.53
N SER A 74 -10.85 -14.75 13.21
CA SER A 74 -12.08 -13.98 12.94
C SER A 74 -11.75 -12.61 12.35
N ALA A 75 -12.71 -11.99 11.67
CA ALA A 75 -12.58 -10.59 11.22
C ALA A 75 -12.36 -9.61 12.39
N ARG A 76 -12.86 -9.94 13.60
CA ARG A 76 -12.63 -9.13 14.80
C ARG A 76 -11.17 -9.13 15.22
N TRP A 77 -10.53 -10.30 15.27
CA TRP A 77 -9.11 -10.43 15.64
C TRP A 77 -8.20 -9.68 14.67
N PHE A 78 -8.50 -9.75 13.37
CA PHE A 78 -7.85 -8.92 12.36
C PHE A 78 -8.02 -7.42 12.67
N ALA A 79 -9.25 -6.97 12.91
CA ALA A 79 -9.55 -5.56 13.16
C ALA A 79 -8.94 -5.03 14.46
N GLU A 80 -8.98 -5.81 15.54
CA GLU A 80 -8.40 -5.46 16.83
C GLU A 80 -6.86 -5.37 16.73
N GLY A 81 -6.21 -6.36 16.10
CA GLY A 81 -4.77 -6.33 15.87
C GLY A 81 -4.34 -5.12 15.02
N GLU A 82 -5.08 -4.86 13.94
CA GLU A 82 -4.83 -3.71 13.09
C GLU A 82 -5.05 -2.38 13.83
N PHE A 83 -6.07 -2.29 14.69
CA PHE A 83 -6.32 -1.10 15.52
C PHE A 83 -5.11 -0.78 16.40
N TRP A 84 -4.57 -1.77 17.12
CA TRP A 84 -3.41 -1.58 17.98
C TRP A 84 -2.14 -1.23 17.20
N PHE A 85 -1.85 -1.96 16.11
CA PHE A 85 -0.67 -1.64 15.29
C PHE A 85 -0.77 -0.25 14.66
N SER A 86 -1.98 0.15 14.22
CA SER A 86 -2.21 1.48 13.66
C SER A 86 -2.13 2.59 14.70
N LEU A 87 -2.58 2.35 15.94
CA LEU A 87 -2.48 3.31 17.03
C LEU A 87 -1.02 3.66 17.36
N ILE A 88 -0.14 2.65 17.45
CA ILE A 88 1.29 2.85 17.76
C ILE A 88 1.93 3.78 16.72
N LYS A 89 1.74 3.50 15.43
CA LYS A 89 2.25 4.32 14.33
C LYS A 89 1.79 5.77 14.41
N VAL A 90 0.48 5.97 14.57
CA VAL A 90 -0.12 7.31 14.56
C VAL A 90 0.37 8.12 15.76
N VAL A 91 0.42 7.53 16.95
CA VAL A 91 0.92 8.20 18.16
C VAL A 91 2.39 8.58 17.99
N THR A 92 3.24 7.68 17.51
CA THR A 92 4.66 7.99 17.30
C THR A 92 4.85 9.14 16.32
N ILE A 93 4.13 9.15 15.19
CA ILE A 93 4.23 10.24 14.22
C ILE A 93 3.72 11.56 14.80
N LEU A 94 2.63 11.55 15.58
CA LEU A 94 2.13 12.76 16.24
C LEU A 94 3.14 13.31 17.25
N VAL A 95 3.74 12.44 18.06
CA VAL A 95 4.81 12.82 18.99
C VAL A 95 6.00 13.41 18.22
N PHE A 96 6.40 12.78 17.11
CA PHE A 96 7.46 13.28 16.25
C PHE A 96 7.17 14.69 15.72
N ILE A 97 5.98 14.92 15.18
CA ILE A 97 5.58 16.22 14.63
C ILE A 97 5.57 17.29 15.72
N VAL A 98 5.03 16.98 16.90
CA VAL A 98 4.93 17.93 18.02
C VAL A 98 6.31 18.28 18.57
N LEU A 99 7.13 17.28 18.90
CA LEU A 99 8.45 17.51 19.50
C LEU A 99 9.43 18.10 18.49
N GLY A 100 9.49 17.55 17.27
CA GLY A 100 10.34 18.06 16.20
C GLY A 100 9.90 19.46 15.76
N GLY A 101 8.60 19.71 15.65
CA GLY A 101 8.07 21.05 15.37
C GLY A 101 8.44 22.07 16.45
N ALA A 102 8.31 21.69 17.73
CA ALA A 102 8.73 22.53 18.87
C ALA A 102 10.24 22.85 18.84
N ALA A 103 11.07 21.89 18.43
CA ALA A 103 12.51 22.12 18.28
C ALA A 103 12.85 23.01 17.09
N VAL A 104 12.16 22.84 15.96
CA VAL A 104 12.34 23.68 14.77
C VAL A 104 12.08 25.16 15.09
N ILE A 105 11.05 25.47 15.90
CA ILE A 105 10.72 26.86 16.29
C ILE A 105 11.46 27.34 17.56
N GLY A 106 12.28 26.49 18.18
CA GLY A 106 13.11 26.85 19.34
C GLY A 106 12.40 26.84 20.70
N VAL A 107 11.22 26.23 20.80
CA VAL A 107 10.56 25.97 22.09
C VAL A 107 11.26 24.85 22.86
N LEU A 108 11.77 23.84 22.13
CA LEU A 108 12.55 22.74 22.69
C LEU A 108 14.02 22.90 22.24
N PRO A 109 14.99 23.03 23.17
CA PRO A 109 16.39 23.13 22.78
C PRO A 109 16.88 21.81 22.19
N LEU A 110 17.81 21.91 21.24
CA LEU A 110 18.50 20.74 20.69
C LEU A 110 19.57 20.24 21.67
N ALA A 111 19.74 18.92 21.72
CA ALA A 111 20.64 18.26 22.66
C ALA A 111 22.12 18.59 22.40
N ASP A 112 22.49 18.96 21.17
CA ASP A 112 23.83 19.40 20.80
C ASP A 112 24.11 20.88 21.11
N GLY A 113 23.12 21.61 21.66
CA GLY A 113 23.23 23.03 21.97
C GLY A 113 23.18 23.96 20.76
N SER A 114 22.92 23.43 19.55
CA SER A 114 22.77 24.24 18.35
C SER A 114 21.50 25.10 18.40
N PRO A 115 21.50 26.29 17.78
CA PRO A 115 20.32 27.14 17.73
C PRO A 115 19.22 26.48 16.90
N ALA A 116 17.97 26.79 17.22
CA ALA A 116 16.82 26.29 16.50
C ALA A 116 16.95 26.55 14.98
N PRO A 117 16.81 25.53 14.12
CA PRO A 117 17.10 25.66 12.70
C PRO A 117 16.02 26.48 11.96
N GLY A 118 14.80 26.57 12.49
CA GLY A 118 13.70 27.26 11.84
C GLY A 118 13.46 26.73 10.43
N MET A 119 13.28 27.64 9.47
CA MET A 119 13.17 27.28 8.04
C MET A 119 14.52 27.31 7.30
N ARG A 120 15.65 27.38 8.01
CA ARG A 120 16.96 27.59 7.38
C ARG A 120 17.32 26.44 6.44
N HIS A 121 17.17 25.20 6.88
CA HIS A 121 17.49 24.03 6.07
C HIS A 121 16.60 23.91 4.83
N LEU A 122 15.30 24.20 4.95
CA LEU A 122 14.35 24.22 3.83
C LEU A 122 14.69 25.26 2.75
N ARG A 123 15.33 26.37 3.12
CA ARG A 123 15.65 27.48 2.19
C ARG A 123 17.10 27.48 1.73
N ALA A 124 17.96 26.67 2.34
CA ALA A 124 19.41 26.76 2.16
C ALA A 124 19.86 26.57 0.71
N GLU A 125 19.25 25.64 -0.02
CA GLU A 125 19.60 25.30 -1.41
C GLU A 125 18.60 25.83 -2.44
N GLY A 126 17.50 26.45 -1.97
CA GLY A 126 16.35 26.82 -2.78
C GLY A 126 15.39 25.63 -3.04
N TRP A 127 14.13 25.95 -3.31
CA TRP A 127 13.05 24.95 -3.39
C TRP A 127 13.18 23.94 -4.54
N PHE A 128 13.93 24.29 -5.60
CA PHE A 128 14.12 23.47 -6.80
C PHE A 128 15.60 23.37 -7.19
N ALA A 129 16.49 23.24 -6.19
CA ALA A 129 17.95 23.20 -6.38
C ALA A 129 18.40 22.17 -7.44
N HIS A 130 17.70 21.03 -7.52
CA HIS A 130 17.99 19.94 -8.45
C HIS A 130 17.06 19.91 -9.67
N GLY A 131 16.33 21.00 -9.92
CA GLY A 131 15.31 21.09 -10.96
C GLY A 131 14.03 20.31 -10.63
N THR A 132 13.16 20.16 -11.62
CA THR A 132 11.83 19.52 -11.45
C THR A 132 11.82 18.03 -11.81
N LEU A 133 12.84 17.53 -12.51
CA LEU A 133 12.92 16.13 -12.92
C LEU A 133 13.01 15.16 -11.73
N PRO A 134 13.80 15.43 -10.66
CA PRO A 134 13.84 14.56 -9.49
C PRO A 134 12.48 14.41 -8.79
N ILE A 135 11.63 15.45 -8.81
CA ILE A 135 10.28 15.39 -8.25
C ILE A 135 9.47 14.28 -8.93
N LEU A 136 9.59 14.17 -10.26
CA LEU A 136 8.92 13.12 -11.02
C LEU A 136 9.48 11.73 -10.70
N MET A 137 10.80 11.60 -10.55
CA MET A 137 11.45 10.32 -10.21
C MET A 137 11.08 9.85 -8.79
N THR A 138 11.07 10.76 -7.81
CA THR A 138 10.66 10.47 -6.44
C THR A 138 9.17 10.15 -6.33
N MET A 139 8.32 10.72 -7.20
CA MET A 139 6.88 10.44 -7.22
C MET A 139 6.58 8.94 -7.38
N VAL A 140 7.40 8.21 -8.13
CA VAL A 140 7.24 6.75 -8.29
C VAL A 140 7.43 6.02 -6.96
N ALA A 141 8.51 6.32 -6.24
CA ALA A 141 8.78 5.72 -4.94
C ALA A 141 7.70 6.09 -3.90
N VAL A 142 7.24 7.34 -3.93
CA VAL A 142 6.16 7.83 -3.08
C VAL A 142 4.85 7.09 -3.39
N ASN A 143 4.48 6.90 -4.66
CA ASN A 143 3.29 6.15 -5.05
C ASN A 143 3.28 4.74 -4.45
N PHE A 144 4.42 4.05 -4.48
CA PHE A 144 4.54 2.73 -3.85
C PHE A 144 4.29 2.80 -2.33
N ALA A 145 4.85 3.79 -1.64
CA ALA A 145 4.66 3.98 -0.20
C ALA A 145 3.21 4.33 0.20
N PHE A 146 2.41 4.88 -0.72
CA PHE A 146 1.00 5.20 -0.50
C PHE A 146 0.02 4.12 -0.98
N SER A 147 0.54 3.00 -1.48
CA SER A 147 -0.27 1.81 -1.76
C SER A 147 -1.02 1.35 -0.50
N GLY A 148 -2.25 0.87 -0.66
CA GLY A 148 -3.10 0.40 0.43
C GLY A 148 -4.16 1.40 0.90
N THR A 149 -4.13 2.65 0.45
CA THR A 149 -5.25 3.58 0.72
C THR A 149 -6.56 3.11 0.08
N GLU A 150 -6.48 2.39 -1.05
CA GLU A 150 -7.61 1.74 -1.71
C GLU A 150 -8.18 0.53 -0.94
N LEU A 151 -7.52 0.07 0.13
CA LEU A 151 -8.01 -1.03 0.98
C LEU A 151 -9.35 -0.70 1.65
N ILE A 152 -9.63 0.60 1.87
CA ILE A 152 -10.95 1.10 2.30
C ILE A 152 -12.05 0.58 1.37
N GLY A 153 -11.76 0.49 0.07
CA GLY A 153 -12.67 -0.09 -0.91
C GLY A 153 -12.91 -1.57 -0.66
N VAL A 154 -11.87 -2.36 -0.41
CA VAL A 154 -11.99 -3.82 -0.19
C VAL A 154 -12.80 -4.11 1.07
N ALA A 155 -12.52 -3.38 2.15
CA ALA A 155 -13.23 -3.51 3.42
C ALA A 155 -14.68 -2.98 3.35
N ALA A 156 -15.02 -2.16 2.34
CA ALA A 156 -16.36 -1.58 2.18
C ALA A 156 -17.48 -2.63 2.14
N GLY A 157 -17.21 -3.78 1.52
CA GLY A 157 -18.18 -4.89 1.41
C GLY A 157 -18.49 -5.60 2.72
N GLU A 158 -17.57 -5.53 3.69
CA GLU A 158 -17.69 -6.15 5.01
C GLU A 158 -18.06 -5.12 6.11
N THR A 159 -18.23 -3.85 5.75
CA THR A 159 -18.44 -2.74 6.70
C THR A 159 -19.91 -2.60 7.10
N ALA A 160 -20.18 -2.44 8.41
CA ALA A 160 -21.50 -2.08 8.91
C ALA A 160 -21.87 -0.64 8.53
N GLN A 161 -23.07 -0.42 7.99
CA GLN A 161 -23.55 0.89 7.49
C GLN A 161 -22.57 1.57 6.51
N PRO A 162 -22.28 0.94 5.36
CA PRO A 162 -21.27 1.43 4.42
C PRO A 162 -21.55 2.84 3.89
N ALA A 163 -22.83 3.23 3.79
CA ALA A 163 -23.25 4.56 3.36
C ALA A 163 -22.79 5.70 4.28
N ARG A 164 -22.51 5.43 5.56
CA ARG A 164 -21.99 6.42 6.53
C ARG A 164 -20.50 6.21 6.83
N ALA A 165 -20.10 4.96 7.03
CA ALA A 165 -18.73 4.62 7.42
C ALA A 165 -17.70 4.92 6.31
N ILE A 166 -18.00 4.61 5.05
CA ILE A 166 -17.05 4.79 3.94
C ILE A 166 -16.77 6.28 3.68
N PRO A 167 -17.77 7.17 3.54
CA PRO A 167 -17.50 8.61 3.36
C PRO A 167 -16.67 9.21 4.50
N LEU A 168 -16.95 8.82 5.75
CA LEU A 168 -16.20 9.27 6.91
C LEU A 168 -14.74 8.79 6.85
N ALA A 169 -14.54 7.48 6.62
CA ALA A 169 -13.22 6.88 6.50
C ALA A 169 -12.37 7.62 5.45
N ILE A 170 -12.91 7.82 4.24
CA ILE A 170 -12.21 8.54 3.15
C ILE A 170 -11.78 9.94 3.62
N ARG A 171 -12.70 10.73 4.18
CA ARG A 171 -12.40 12.11 4.62
C ARG A 171 -11.33 12.13 5.72
N THR A 172 -11.47 11.26 6.72
CA THR A 172 -10.51 11.19 7.83
C THR A 172 -9.14 10.71 7.36
N THR A 173 -9.08 9.75 6.44
CA THR A 173 -7.82 9.26 5.88
C THR A 173 -7.10 10.36 5.11
N LEU A 174 -7.80 11.12 4.27
CA LEU A 174 -7.19 12.24 3.53
C LEU A 174 -6.58 13.29 4.48
N VAL A 175 -7.32 13.70 5.52
CA VAL A 175 -6.80 14.66 6.51
C VAL A 175 -5.60 14.09 7.26
N ARG A 176 -5.68 12.83 7.71
CA ARG A 176 -4.57 12.15 8.40
C ARG A 176 -3.34 12.03 7.51
N LEU A 177 -3.50 11.68 6.24
CA LEU A 177 -2.38 11.61 5.30
C LEU A 177 -1.71 12.97 5.14
N VAL A 178 -2.48 14.04 4.95
CA VAL A 178 -1.91 15.39 4.84
C VAL A 178 -1.18 15.79 6.12
N VAL A 179 -1.82 15.67 7.28
CA VAL A 179 -1.24 16.09 8.57
C VAL A 179 -0.01 15.25 8.93
N LEU A 180 -0.14 13.93 8.91
CA LEU A 180 0.92 13.04 9.36
C LEU A 180 2.08 13.00 8.37
N PHE A 181 1.82 12.91 7.07
CA PHE A 181 2.89 12.80 6.08
C PHE A 181 3.57 14.14 5.79
N VAL A 182 2.80 15.15 5.38
CA VAL A 182 3.37 16.48 5.05
C VAL A 182 3.97 17.10 6.29
N GLY A 183 3.33 16.97 7.45
CA GLY A 183 3.87 17.43 8.73
C GLY A 183 5.20 16.76 9.05
N THR A 184 5.30 15.44 8.93
CA THR A 184 6.56 14.71 9.19
C THR A 184 7.68 15.11 8.25
N VAL A 185 7.40 15.16 6.93
CA VAL A 185 8.40 15.54 5.92
C VAL A 185 8.87 16.98 6.15
N LEU A 186 7.95 17.90 6.46
CA LEU A 186 8.28 19.28 6.73
C LEU A 186 9.14 19.43 7.99
N VAL A 187 8.81 18.71 9.07
CA VAL A 187 9.62 18.71 10.30
C VAL A 187 11.00 18.11 10.04
N LEU A 188 11.10 16.96 9.35
CA LEU A 188 12.40 16.35 9.00
C LEU A 188 13.26 17.28 8.16
N ALA A 189 12.70 17.87 7.10
CA ALA A 189 13.43 18.75 6.20
C ALA A 189 13.79 20.11 6.84
N ALA A 190 13.03 20.55 7.86
CA ALA A 190 13.36 21.73 8.64
C ALA A 190 14.42 21.44 9.72
N LEU A 191 14.46 20.22 10.27
CA LEU A 191 15.35 19.85 11.36
C LEU A 191 16.72 19.36 10.87
N LEU A 192 16.77 18.62 9.75
CA LEU A 192 17.99 18.01 9.22
C LEU A 192 18.46 18.71 7.93
N PRO A 193 19.76 19.01 7.78
CA PRO A 193 20.33 19.37 6.49
C PRO A 193 20.09 18.29 5.42
N ALA A 194 19.87 18.68 4.17
CA ALA A 194 19.56 17.75 3.08
C ALA A 194 20.62 16.65 2.91
N GLN A 195 21.90 16.98 3.13
CA GLN A 195 23.02 16.03 3.04
C GLN A 195 23.01 15.00 4.18
N GLN A 196 22.51 15.37 5.37
CA GLN A 196 22.46 14.49 6.54
C GLN A 196 21.22 13.59 6.55
N ALA A 197 20.18 13.94 5.78
CA ALA A 197 19.01 13.10 5.59
C ALA A 197 19.29 11.85 4.74
N ALA A 198 20.45 11.78 4.06
CA ALA A 198 20.83 10.69 3.16
C ALA A 198 21.80 9.66 3.79
N VAL A 199 22.10 9.75 5.09
CA VAL A 199 23.13 8.93 5.76
C VAL A 199 22.56 7.57 6.19
N GLU A 200 23.43 6.58 6.41
CA GLU A 200 23.13 5.16 6.71
C GLU A 200 22.18 4.90 7.90
N THR A 201 21.86 5.92 8.71
CA THR A 201 20.90 5.84 9.81
C THR A 201 19.56 6.48 9.45
N SER A 202 18.46 5.88 9.92
CA SER A 202 17.10 6.40 9.68
C SER A 202 16.99 7.88 10.08
N PRO A 203 16.49 8.78 9.21
CA PRO A 203 16.32 10.20 9.52
C PRO A 203 15.48 10.46 10.77
N PHE A 204 14.53 9.56 11.08
CA PHE A 204 13.73 9.63 12.30
C PHE A 204 14.53 9.39 13.56
N VAL A 205 15.44 8.40 13.53
CA VAL A 205 16.34 8.12 14.65
C VAL A 205 17.24 9.32 14.88
N ARG A 206 17.85 9.84 13.81
CA ARG A 206 18.72 11.01 13.90
C ARG A 206 18.00 12.24 14.45
N ALA A 207 16.78 12.49 13.99
CA ALA A 207 15.95 13.56 14.51
C ALA A 207 15.67 13.40 16.01
N PHE A 208 15.33 12.21 16.49
CA PHE A 208 15.11 11.96 17.92
C PHE A 208 16.37 12.05 18.77
N GLU A 209 17.53 11.69 18.25
CA GLU A 209 18.82 11.91 18.91
C GLU A 209 19.11 13.41 19.07
N LEU A 210 18.82 14.23 18.06
CA LEU A 210 18.95 15.70 18.17
C LEU A 210 18.02 16.30 19.22
N LEU A 211 16.88 15.66 19.48
CA LEU A 211 15.96 16.02 20.56
C LEU A 211 16.40 15.49 21.94
N GLY A 212 17.48 14.70 22.01
CA GLY A 212 17.97 14.12 23.25
C GLY A 212 17.12 12.97 23.79
N ILE A 213 16.29 12.34 22.95
CA ILE A 213 15.44 11.22 23.36
C ILE A 213 16.32 9.96 23.54
N PRO A 214 16.43 9.40 24.76
CA PRO A 214 17.21 8.20 24.98
C PRO A 214 16.57 7.00 24.29
N TYR A 215 17.38 6.04 23.86
CA TYR A 215 16.93 4.82 23.16
C TYR A 215 16.12 5.10 21.88
N ALA A 216 16.37 6.24 21.21
CA ALA A 216 15.68 6.64 19.99
C ALA A 216 15.70 5.53 18.92
N ALA A 217 16.86 4.90 18.70
CA ALA A 217 17.01 3.81 17.75
C ALA A 217 16.13 2.60 18.10
N ASP A 218 16.12 2.17 19.37
CA ASP A 218 15.28 1.06 19.84
C ASP A 218 13.79 1.35 19.72
N ILE A 219 13.35 2.53 20.15
CA ILE A 219 11.94 2.95 20.08
C ILE A 219 11.49 2.97 18.62
N LEU A 220 12.28 3.57 17.72
CA LEU A 220 11.93 3.60 16.31
C LEU A 220 11.93 2.21 15.68
N ASN A 221 12.91 1.36 16.02
CA ASN A 221 12.94 -0.01 15.50
C ASN A 221 11.70 -0.80 15.94
N ALA A 222 11.23 -0.63 17.18
CA ALA A 222 9.96 -1.20 17.67
C ALA A 222 8.75 -0.66 16.90
N VAL A 223 8.68 0.64 16.66
CA VAL A 223 7.58 1.26 15.90
C VAL A 223 7.60 0.75 14.44
N ILE A 224 8.77 0.68 13.81
CA ILE A 224 8.95 0.16 12.45
C ILE A 224 8.49 -1.30 12.39
N LEU A 225 8.85 -2.14 13.36
CA LEU A 225 8.38 -3.52 13.43
C LEU A 225 6.84 -3.58 13.46
N THR A 226 6.19 -2.79 14.32
CA THR A 226 4.71 -2.75 14.35
C THR A 226 4.09 -2.24 13.05
N ALA A 227 4.77 -1.32 12.36
CA ALA A 227 4.33 -0.81 11.07
C ALA A 227 4.40 -1.87 9.97
N ILE A 228 5.49 -2.62 9.93
CA ILE A 228 5.70 -3.74 9.01
C ILE A 228 4.65 -4.83 9.25
N LEU A 229 4.41 -5.20 10.52
CA LEU A 229 3.41 -6.23 10.85
C LEU A 229 1.98 -5.79 10.51
N SER A 230 1.64 -4.52 10.69
CA SER A 230 0.35 -3.98 10.22
C SER A 230 0.21 -4.06 8.70
N ALA A 231 1.25 -3.67 7.95
CA ALA A 231 1.23 -3.77 6.49
C ALA A 231 1.07 -5.21 6.02
N ALA A 232 1.78 -6.16 6.64
CA ALA A 232 1.65 -7.59 6.37
C ALA A 232 0.22 -8.11 6.69
N ASN A 233 -0.35 -7.69 7.83
CA ASN A 233 -1.69 -8.08 8.25
C ASN A 233 -2.76 -7.61 7.27
N SER A 234 -2.76 -6.32 6.96
CA SER A 234 -3.68 -5.69 6.01
C SER A 234 -3.48 -6.21 4.58
N GLY A 235 -2.24 -6.48 4.19
CA GLY A 235 -1.90 -7.03 2.88
C GLY A 235 -2.41 -8.46 2.67
N LEU A 236 -2.24 -9.33 3.67
CA LEU A 236 -2.80 -10.68 3.61
C LEU A 236 -4.33 -10.65 3.52
N TYR A 237 -4.99 -9.78 4.30
CA TYR A 237 -6.42 -9.55 4.22
C TYR A 237 -6.84 -9.14 2.79
N ALA A 238 -6.16 -8.14 2.22
CA ALA A 238 -6.42 -7.62 0.88
C ALA A 238 -6.27 -8.69 -0.21
N ALA A 239 -5.15 -9.41 -0.20
CA ALA A 239 -4.85 -10.48 -1.15
C ALA A 239 -5.91 -11.59 -1.10
N ALA A 240 -6.26 -12.04 0.11
CA ALA A 240 -7.26 -13.09 0.28
C ALA A 240 -8.63 -12.69 -0.29
N ARG A 241 -9.04 -11.42 -0.12
CA ARG A 241 -10.32 -10.91 -0.65
C ARG A 241 -10.31 -10.80 -2.17
N MET A 242 -9.17 -10.49 -2.80
CA MET A 242 -9.07 -10.52 -4.27
C MET A 242 -9.26 -11.92 -4.83
N LEU A 243 -8.57 -12.92 -4.27
CA LEU A 243 -8.75 -14.32 -4.70
C LEU A 243 -10.16 -14.82 -4.44
N TRP A 244 -10.72 -14.50 -3.27
CA TRP A 244 -12.10 -14.85 -2.94
C TRP A 244 -13.07 -14.26 -3.95
N SER A 245 -12.91 -12.98 -4.31
CA SER A 245 -13.80 -12.30 -5.26
C SER A 245 -13.69 -12.86 -6.67
N LEU A 246 -12.46 -13.13 -7.16
CA LEU A 246 -12.25 -13.80 -8.44
C LEU A 246 -12.91 -15.20 -8.49
N ALA A 247 -12.84 -15.94 -7.39
CA ALA A 247 -13.51 -17.24 -7.27
C ALA A 247 -15.04 -17.09 -7.21
N ASN A 248 -15.54 -16.03 -6.57
CA ASN A 248 -16.96 -15.70 -6.52
C ASN A 248 -17.50 -15.25 -7.90
N GLU A 249 -16.68 -14.61 -8.72
CA GLU A 249 -16.98 -14.30 -10.13
C GLU A 249 -16.83 -15.51 -11.08
N GLY A 250 -16.48 -16.70 -10.56
CA GLY A 250 -16.39 -17.94 -11.33
C GLY A 250 -15.12 -18.07 -12.18
N THR A 251 -14.14 -17.17 -12.02
CA THR A 251 -12.87 -17.20 -12.77
C THR A 251 -11.80 -18.07 -12.11
N LEU A 252 -11.98 -18.40 -10.83
CA LEU A 252 -11.13 -19.32 -10.06
C LEU A 252 -11.95 -20.49 -9.50
N PRO A 253 -11.31 -21.59 -9.05
CA PRO A 253 -12.03 -22.72 -8.46
C PRO A 253 -12.95 -22.28 -7.32
N SER A 254 -14.22 -22.73 -7.36
CA SER A 254 -15.26 -22.38 -6.38
C SER A 254 -14.88 -22.70 -4.92
N GLY A 255 -13.91 -23.60 -4.73
CA GLY A 255 -13.31 -23.87 -3.43
C GLY A 255 -12.74 -22.62 -2.75
N LEU A 256 -12.14 -21.69 -3.49
CA LEU A 256 -11.56 -20.45 -2.94
C LEU A 256 -12.61 -19.43 -2.49
N ALA A 257 -13.84 -19.53 -3.02
CA ALA A 257 -14.97 -18.70 -2.60
C ALA A 257 -15.64 -19.19 -1.29
N ARG A 258 -15.29 -20.38 -0.79
CA ARG A 258 -15.89 -20.93 0.43
C ARG A 258 -15.46 -20.15 1.67
N LEU A 259 -16.46 -19.73 2.45
CA LEU A 259 -16.27 -19.08 3.75
C LEU A 259 -16.37 -20.10 4.88
N THR A 260 -15.62 -19.89 5.95
CA THR A 260 -15.83 -20.61 7.22
C THR A 260 -17.10 -20.12 7.91
N GLY A 261 -17.55 -20.81 8.97
CA GLY A 261 -18.68 -20.36 9.79
C GLY A 261 -18.48 -18.98 10.45
N ARG A 262 -17.26 -18.43 10.41
CA ARG A 262 -16.91 -17.09 10.88
C ARG A 262 -16.75 -16.07 9.75
N GLY A 263 -17.15 -16.41 8.53
CA GLY A 263 -17.11 -15.50 7.36
C GLY A 263 -15.72 -15.30 6.76
N ILE A 264 -14.77 -16.21 6.99
CA ILE A 264 -13.38 -16.05 6.55
C ILE A 264 -13.10 -16.95 5.33
N PRO A 265 -12.53 -16.43 4.23
CA PRO A 265 -12.17 -17.24 3.07
C PRO A 265 -10.85 -17.99 3.31
N LEU A 266 -10.84 -18.98 4.20
CA LEU A 266 -9.63 -19.62 4.71
C LEU A 266 -8.70 -20.15 3.59
N ARG A 267 -9.26 -20.75 2.54
CA ARG A 267 -8.46 -21.25 1.41
C ARG A 267 -7.78 -20.13 0.63
N ALA A 268 -8.45 -18.99 0.44
CA ALA A 268 -7.88 -17.82 -0.19
C ALA A 268 -6.80 -17.16 0.69
N VAL A 269 -6.98 -17.15 2.01
CA VAL A 269 -5.96 -16.72 2.98
C VAL A 269 -4.73 -17.62 2.91
N SER A 270 -4.91 -18.95 2.96
CA SER A 270 -3.80 -19.91 2.86
C SER A 270 -3.04 -19.78 1.54
N LEU A 271 -3.74 -19.64 0.41
CA LEU A 271 -3.08 -19.48 -0.89
C LEU A 271 -2.32 -18.15 -1.00
N SER A 272 -2.87 -17.07 -0.42
CA SER A 272 -2.19 -15.77 -0.38
C SER A 272 -0.97 -15.81 0.55
N MET A 273 -1.07 -16.48 1.69
CA MET A 273 0.08 -16.69 2.59
C MET A 273 1.17 -17.52 1.90
N LEU A 274 0.80 -18.57 1.18
CA LEU A 274 1.74 -19.34 0.37
C LEU A 274 2.43 -18.47 -0.68
N GLY A 275 1.68 -17.59 -1.37
CA GLY A 275 2.25 -16.62 -2.29
C GLY A 275 3.29 -15.71 -1.62
N GLY A 276 3.00 -15.20 -0.41
CA GLY A 276 3.94 -14.40 0.37
C GLY A 276 5.17 -15.17 0.84
N LEU A 277 5.03 -16.43 1.24
CA LEU A 277 6.15 -17.30 1.58
C LEU A 277 7.03 -17.60 0.36
N LEU A 278 6.44 -17.84 -0.81
CA LEU A 278 7.19 -18.01 -2.05
C LEU A 278 7.96 -16.73 -2.42
N ALA A 279 7.34 -15.56 -2.27
CA ALA A 279 8.02 -14.28 -2.46
C ALA A 279 9.19 -14.10 -1.48
N LEU A 280 8.99 -14.44 -0.20
CA LEU A 280 10.07 -14.45 0.80
C LEU A 280 11.22 -15.37 0.38
N LEU A 281 10.92 -16.60 -0.04
CA LEU A 281 11.94 -17.56 -0.48
C LEU A 281 12.72 -17.04 -1.69
N THR A 282 12.07 -16.34 -2.62
CA THR A 282 12.79 -15.72 -3.75
C THR A 282 13.77 -14.65 -3.27
N GLY A 283 13.44 -13.91 -2.20
CA GLY A 283 14.35 -12.94 -1.59
C GLY A 283 15.57 -13.57 -0.90
N VAL A 284 15.50 -14.86 -0.55
CA VAL A 284 16.62 -15.60 0.06
C VAL A 284 17.46 -16.33 -0.99
N TYR A 285 16.82 -17.00 -1.95
CA TYR A 285 17.50 -17.88 -2.90
C TYR A 285 17.75 -17.26 -4.27
N ALA A 286 17.07 -16.17 -4.61
CA ALA A 286 17.11 -15.53 -5.93
C ALA A 286 16.93 -14.01 -5.83
N ALA A 287 17.59 -13.39 -4.85
CA ALA A 287 17.43 -11.98 -4.50
C ALA A 287 17.65 -11.06 -5.70
N ASP A 288 18.75 -11.25 -6.44
CA ASP A 288 19.15 -10.36 -7.54
C ASP A 288 18.44 -10.65 -8.88
N THR A 289 17.59 -11.68 -8.94
CA THR A 289 16.93 -12.10 -10.18
C THR A 289 15.41 -12.14 -10.02
N VAL A 290 14.87 -13.22 -9.47
CA VAL A 290 13.42 -13.44 -9.36
C VAL A 290 12.79 -12.43 -8.41
N PHE A 291 13.41 -12.16 -7.26
CA PHE A 291 12.86 -11.22 -6.28
C PHE A 291 12.82 -9.78 -6.83
N VAL A 292 13.88 -9.32 -7.50
CA VAL A 292 13.88 -8.03 -8.21
C VAL A 292 12.75 -8.00 -9.25
N ALA A 293 12.61 -9.04 -10.07
CA ALA A 293 11.59 -9.09 -11.12
C ALA A 293 10.15 -9.02 -10.55
N ILE A 294 9.81 -9.85 -9.56
CA ILE A 294 8.46 -9.86 -8.97
C ILE A 294 8.17 -8.56 -8.18
N SER A 295 9.19 -7.98 -7.53
CA SER A 295 9.07 -6.68 -6.85
C SER A 295 8.82 -5.55 -7.83
N ALA A 296 9.48 -5.59 -8.99
CA ALA A 296 9.26 -4.63 -10.06
C ALA A 296 7.85 -4.74 -10.65
N VAL A 297 7.34 -5.97 -10.88
CA VAL A 297 5.95 -6.19 -11.29
C VAL A 297 4.98 -5.68 -10.22
N SER A 298 5.25 -5.93 -8.94
CA SER A 298 4.43 -5.45 -7.81
C SER A 298 4.30 -3.93 -7.79
N GLY A 299 5.40 -3.20 -7.96
CA GLY A 299 5.39 -1.73 -8.02
C GLY A 299 4.61 -1.21 -9.23
N PHE A 300 4.81 -1.80 -10.40
CA PHE A 300 4.04 -1.48 -11.61
C PHE A 300 2.54 -1.76 -11.44
N ALA A 301 2.20 -2.90 -10.83
CA ALA A 301 0.85 -3.36 -10.60
C ALA A 301 0.01 -2.35 -9.79
N VAL A 302 0.58 -1.73 -8.75
CA VAL A 302 -0.10 -0.68 -7.96
C VAL A 302 -0.56 0.47 -8.85
N VAL A 303 0.34 0.98 -9.70
CA VAL A 303 0.03 2.12 -10.58
C VAL A 303 -1.03 1.75 -11.61
N VAL A 304 -0.98 0.53 -12.16
CA VAL A 304 -2.01 0.02 -13.09
C VAL A 304 -3.37 -0.12 -12.39
N VAL A 305 -3.39 -0.59 -11.13
CA VAL A 305 -4.62 -0.66 -10.33
C VAL A 305 -5.20 0.75 -10.15
N TRP A 306 -4.39 1.76 -9.82
CA TRP A 306 -4.86 3.14 -9.68
C TRP A 306 -5.32 3.77 -11.00
N LEU A 307 -4.66 3.47 -12.12
CA LEU A 307 -5.14 3.84 -13.46
C LEU A 307 -6.54 3.26 -13.71
N SER A 308 -6.74 1.99 -13.36
CA SER A 308 -8.05 1.32 -13.50
C SER A 308 -9.12 1.96 -12.61
N ILE A 309 -8.79 2.36 -11.38
CA ILE A 309 -9.70 3.05 -10.45
C ILE A 309 -10.14 4.39 -11.05
N CYS A 310 -9.18 5.18 -11.54
CA CYS A 310 -9.48 6.50 -12.12
C CYS A 310 -10.35 6.36 -13.38
N ALA A 311 -10.01 5.42 -14.26
CA ALA A 311 -10.77 5.16 -15.49
C ALA A 311 -12.19 4.63 -15.19
N ALA A 312 -12.32 3.69 -14.25
CA ALA A 312 -13.61 3.15 -13.82
C ALA A 312 -14.48 4.25 -13.19
N HIS A 313 -13.90 5.10 -12.33
CA HIS A 313 -14.61 6.22 -11.72
C HIS A 313 -15.09 7.24 -12.77
N TYR A 314 -14.26 7.57 -13.76
CA TYR A 314 -14.64 8.45 -14.86
C TYR A 314 -15.85 7.91 -15.64
N ARG A 315 -15.80 6.62 -16.02
CA ARG A 315 -16.89 5.94 -16.76
C ARG A 315 -18.14 5.77 -15.92
N PHE A 316 -18.00 5.42 -14.63
CA PHE A 316 -19.12 5.34 -13.69
C PHE A 316 -19.92 6.63 -13.66
N ARG A 317 -19.25 7.77 -13.47
CA ARG A 317 -19.93 9.08 -13.39
C ARG A 317 -20.58 9.48 -14.73
N ARG A 318 -19.95 9.15 -15.86
CA ARG A 318 -20.58 9.37 -17.19
C ARG A 318 -21.84 8.51 -17.36
N GLN A 319 -21.81 7.26 -16.93
CA GLN A 319 -22.96 6.36 -17.00
C GLN A 319 -24.07 6.83 -16.06
N LEU A 320 -23.74 7.19 -14.81
CA LEU A 320 -24.71 7.73 -13.84
C LEU A 320 -25.48 8.94 -14.39
N LEU A 321 -24.79 9.88 -15.05
CA LEU A 321 -25.40 11.04 -15.68
C LEU A 321 -26.26 10.68 -16.90
N ARG A 322 -25.84 9.68 -17.69
CA ARG A 322 -26.63 9.16 -18.82
C ARG A 322 -27.91 8.47 -18.37
N ASP A 323 -27.84 7.78 -17.23
CA ASP A 323 -28.97 7.08 -16.62
C ASP A 323 -29.94 8.06 -15.91
N GLY A 324 -29.70 9.38 -16.00
CA GLY A 324 -30.54 10.42 -15.40
C GLY A 324 -30.45 10.50 -13.87
N VAL A 325 -29.48 9.81 -13.25
CA VAL A 325 -29.35 9.78 -11.80
C VAL A 325 -28.60 11.01 -11.31
N ALA A 326 -29.28 11.82 -10.51
CA ALA A 326 -28.75 13.02 -9.91
C ALA A 326 -27.53 12.71 -9.01
N PRO A 327 -26.35 13.34 -9.22
CA PRO A 327 -25.15 13.17 -8.41
C PRO A 327 -25.34 13.29 -6.89
N GLU A 328 -26.34 14.05 -6.47
CA GLU A 328 -26.70 14.38 -5.10
C GLU A 328 -27.20 13.13 -4.33
N THR A 329 -27.65 12.11 -5.05
CA THR A 329 -28.07 10.82 -4.48
C THR A 329 -26.90 9.98 -3.97
N LEU A 330 -25.65 10.36 -4.30
CA LEU A 330 -24.47 9.62 -3.87
C LEU A 330 -24.09 9.97 -2.42
N ALA A 331 -24.02 8.95 -1.56
CA ALA A 331 -23.54 9.08 -0.18
C ALA A 331 -22.13 9.70 -0.05
N TYR A 332 -21.29 9.54 -1.08
CA TYR A 332 -20.02 10.24 -1.21
C TYR A 332 -19.85 10.74 -2.64
N ARG A 333 -19.45 12.01 -2.77
CA ARG A 333 -19.14 12.65 -4.04
C ARG A 333 -17.68 13.07 -4.02
N ALA A 334 -16.90 12.50 -4.93
CA ALA A 334 -15.56 13.01 -5.20
C ALA A 334 -15.67 14.47 -5.70
N PRO A 335 -14.86 15.39 -5.15
CA PRO A 335 -14.87 16.78 -5.59
C PRO A 335 -14.40 16.88 -7.06
N LEU A 336 -14.69 18.01 -7.71
CA LEU A 336 -14.10 18.41 -8.99
C LEU A 336 -14.22 17.39 -10.15
N TYR A 337 -15.30 16.60 -10.22
CA TYR A 337 -15.58 15.80 -11.41
C TYR A 337 -15.81 16.69 -12.65
N PRO A 338 -15.21 16.40 -13.82
CA PRO A 338 -14.40 15.23 -14.18
C PRO A 338 -12.88 15.37 -13.96
N TRP A 339 -12.39 16.51 -13.48
CA TRP A 339 -10.97 16.80 -13.34
C TRP A 339 -10.23 15.86 -12.39
N THR A 340 -10.80 15.49 -11.25
CA THR A 340 -10.11 14.60 -10.30
C THR A 340 -9.70 13.24 -10.88
N PRO A 341 -10.60 12.43 -11.50
CA PRO A 341 -10.19 11.17 -12.11
C PRO A 341 -9.28 11.36 -13.33
N ILE A 342 -9.41 12.46 -14.08
CA ILE A 342 -8.52 12.76 -15.21
C ILE A 342 -7.10 13.04 -14.71
N LEU A 343 -6.96 13.94 -13.73
CA LEU A 343 -5.66 14.30 -13.16
C LEU A 343 -4.99 13.09 -12.50
N GLY A 344 -5.74 12.30 -11.73
CA GLY A 344 -5.22 11.06 -11.12
C GLY A 344 -4.73 10.08 -12.18
N PHE A 345 -5.49 9.88 -13.25
CA PHE A 345 -5.08 9.03 -14.37
C PHE A 345 -3.81 9.56 -15.06
N SER A 346 -3.77 10.85 -15.39
CA SER A 346 -2.63 11.47 -16.06
C SER A 346 -1.36 11.41 -15.22
N LEU A 347 -1.44 11.62 -13.90
CA LEU A 347 -0.29 11.54 -13.00
C LEU A 347 0.21 10.10 -12.86
N CYS A 348 -0.68 9.12 -12.74
CA CYS A 348 -0.29 7.70 -12.72
C CYS A 348 0.35 7.29 -14.05
N LEU A 349 -0.20 7.76 -15.18
CA LEU A 349 0.35 7.47 -16.51
C LEU A 349 1.74 8.11 -16.67
N LEU A 350 1.91 9.35 -16.21
CA LEU A 350 3.20 10.03 -16.21
C LEU A 350 4.22 9.30 -15.34
N ALA A 351 3.82 8.80 -14.17
CA ALA A 351 4.68 7.98 -13.31
C ALA A 351 5.10 6.68 -14.01
N CYS A 352 4.17 5.98 -14.68
CA CYS A 352 4.50 4.81 -15.50
C CYS A 352 5.47 5.12 -16.63
N ILE A 353 5.30 6.26 -17.31
CA ILE A 353 6.22 6.72 -18.35
C ILE A 353 7.58 7.08 -17.73
N GLY A 354 7.59 7.68 -16.55
CA GLY A 354 8.79 8.01 -15.78
C GLY A 354 9.68 6.79 -15.49
N LEU A 355 9.07 5.63 -15.21
CA LEU A 355 9.79 4.35 -15.05
C LEU A 355 10.66 4.01 -16.27
N ALA A 356 10.29 4.45 -17.48
CA ALA A 356 11.07 4.19 -18.68
C ALA A 356 12.38 5.00 -18.72
N PHE A 357 12.47 6.08 -17.97
CA PHE A 357 13.62 6.97 -17.95
C PHE A 357 14.60 6.63 -16.83
N ASP A 358 14.14 6.05 -15.72
CA ASP A 358 14.98 5.58 -14.62
C ASP A 358 15.56 4.17 -14.90
N PRO A 359 16.88 4.03 -15.14
CA PRO A 359 17.50 2.73 -15.43
C PRO A 359 17.24 1.66 -14.34
N GLN A 360 17.12 2.04 -13.08
CA GLN A 360 16.89 1.11 -11.96
C GLN A 360 15.43 0.63 -11.93
N GLN A 361 14.50 1.45 -12.43
CA GLN A 361 13.07 1.16 -12.37
C GLN A 361 12.47 0.66 -13.70
N ARG A 362 13.19 0.77 -14.83
CA ARG A 362 12.77 0.25 -16.16
C ARG A 362 12.35 -1.22 -16.14
N ILE A 363 12.97 -2.02 -15.28
CA ILE A 363 12.63 -3.43 -15.11
C ILE A 363 11.15 -3.63 -14.72
N ALA A 364 10.52 -2.66 -14.04
CA ALA A 364 9.10 -2.69 -13.72
C ALA A 364 8.22 -2.67 -14.97
N LEU A 365 8.63 -1.97 -16.04
CA LEU A 365 7.92 -1.99 -17.33
C LEU A 365 8.20 -3.29 -18.08
N TRP A 366 9.45 -3.73 -18.11
CA TRP A 366 9.87 -4.93 -18.85
C TRP A 366 9.26 -6.21 -18.29
N CYS A 367 9.05 -6.30 -16.97
CA CYS A 367 8.35 -7.42 -16.36
C CYS A 367 6.84 -7.18 -16.24
N GLY A 368 6.43 -5.94 -15.94
CA GLY A 368 5.04 -5.60 -15.66
C GLY A 368 4.13 -5.66 -16.88
N ILE A 369 4.56 -5.15 -18.04
CA ILE A 369 3.75 -5.18 -19.26
C ILE A 369 3.51 -6.63 -19.73
N PRO A 370 4.53 -7.50 -19.83
CA PRO A 370 4.31 -8.91 -20.14
C PRO A 370 3.43 -9.63 -19.10
N PHE A 371 3.57 -9.30 -17.80
CA PHE A 371 2.71 -9.88 -16.78
C PHE A 371 1.23 -9.47 -16.96
N VAL A 372 0.95 -8.20 -17.28
CA VAL A 372 -0.40 -7.75 -17.63
C VAL A 372 -0.94 -8.49 -18.85
N ALA A 373 -0.13 -8.63 -19.90
CA ALA A 373 -0.51 -9.38 -21.10
C ALA A 373 -0.79 -10.85 -20.78
N LEU A 374 0.02 -11.47 -19.91
CA LEU A 374 -0.18 -12.83 -19.41
C LEU A 374 -1.50 -12.95 -18.65
N CYS A 375 -1.85 -12.00 -17.79
CA CYS A 375 -3.13 -12.00 -17.08
C CYS A 375 -4.33 -11.90 -18.05
N TYR A 376 -4.25 -11.06 -19.08
CA TYR A 376 -5.28 -11.01 -20.13
C TYR A 376 -5.38 -12.33 -20.90
N GLY A 377 -4.25 -12.94 -21.26
CA GLY A 377 -4.21 -14.26 -21.91
C GLY A 377 -4.80 -15.37 -21.03
N ALA A 378 -4.46 -15.38 -19.74
CA ALA A 378 -5.01 -16.31 -18.76
C ALA A 378 -6.53 -16.16 -18.64
N TYR A 379 -7.05 -14.93 -18.61
CA TYR A 379 -8.49 -14.69 -18.63
C TYR A 379 -9.16 -15.28 -19.88
N ALA A 380 -8.61 -15.02 -21.07
CA ALA A 380 -9.14 -15.56 -22.32
C ALA A 380 -9.17 -17.10 -22.31
N LEU A 381 -8.12 -17.74 -21.79
CA LEU A 381 -8.06 -19.19 -21.63
C LEU A 381 -9.11 -19.72 -20.64
N THR A 382 -9.30 -19.06 -19.49
CA THR A 382 -10.33 -19.47 -18.52
C THR A 382 -11.74 -19.41 -19.11
N GLN A 383 -12.05 -18.37 -19.88
CA GLN A 383 -13.33 -18.23 -20.58
C GLN A 383 -13.52 -19.31 -21.65
N TRP A 384 -12.48 -19.61 -22.42
CA TRP A 384 -12.50 -20.66 -23.44
C TRP A 384 -12.70 -22.06 -22.83
N LEU A 385 -12.09 -22.37 -21.69
CA LEU A 385 -12.30 -23.63 -20.98
C LEU A 385 -13.71 -23.73 -20.41
N ALA A 386 -14.25 -22.62 -19.89
CA ALA A 386 -15.60 -22.58 -19.34
C ALA A 386 -16.67 -22.82 -20.43
N THR A 387 -16.52 -22.20 -21.60
CA THR A 387 -17.44 -22.43 -22.72
C THR A 387 -17.37 -23.87 -23.23
N ARG A 388 -16.19 -24.49 -23.26
CA ARG A 388 -16.06 -25.92 -23.63
C ARG A 388 -16.76 -26.87 -22.66
N ARG A 389 -16.71 -26.60 -21.35
CA ARG A 389 -17.40 -27.42 -20.33
C ARG A 389 -18.92 -27.29 -20.35
N LEU A 390 -19.46 -26.22 -20.95
CA LEU A 390 -20.91 -26.04 -21.13
C LEU A 390 -21.43 -26.78 -22.37
N HIS A 391 -20.55 -27.09 -23.33
CA HIS A 391 -20.89 -27.78 -24.58
C HIS A 391 -20.54 -29.29 -24.57
N ALA A 392 -19.87 -29.77 -23.52
CA ALA A 392 -19.58 -31.19 -23.27
C ALA A 392 -20.46 -31.70 -22.14
#